data_AF-A0A521WP65-F1
#
_entry.id   AF-A0A521WP65-F1
#
_cell.length_a   1.000
_cell.length_b   1.000
_cell.length_c   1.000
_cell.angle_alpha   90.00
_cell.angle_beta   90.00
_cell.angle_gamma   90.00
#
_symmetry.space_group_name_H-M   'P 1'
#
loop_
_entity.id
_entity.type
_entity.pdbx_description
1 polymer ?
#
loop_
_entity_poly.entity_id
_entity_poly.type
_entity_poly.pdbx_seq_one_letter_code
_entity_poly.pdbx_strand_id
1 'polypeptide(L)'
;MKNNKGFTLIELLVVIAIIGILSSVVLVSLNSARNKANRTAAMATARGVMPELITCQDDAGFGINNAAPTAGTTIVCQSALNTNTAKTGHSITWPSLGNTGWAYGTPSGTLAAGDYVYTLTKTGETTVTCTLATSACN
;
A
#
# COMPACT_ATOMS: atom_id res chain seq x y z
N MET A 1 0.51 64.53 -1.36
CA MET A 1 1.75 63.97 -1.95
C MET A 1 1.79 62.49 -1.61
N LYS A 2 1.86 61.59 -2.60
CA LYS A 2 1.82 60.13 -2.39
C LYS A 2 3.26 59.61 -2.35
N ASN A 3 3.72 59.18 -1.18
CA ASN A 3 5.06 58.59 -1.01
C ASN A 3 5.06 57.15 -1.54
N ASN A 4 5.48 56.95 -2.78
CA ASN A 4 5.76 55.61 -3.30
C ASN A 4 7.08 55.13 -2.70
N LYS A 5 7.02 54.32 -1.64
CA LYS A 5 8.18 53.59 -1.14
C LYS A 5 8.51 52.46 -2.11
N GLY A 6 9.66 52.54 -2.76
CA GLY A 6 10.21 51.45 -3.58
C GLY A 6 10.72 50.32 -2.69
N PHE A 7 10.47 49.09 -3.10
CA PHE A 7 11.03 47.89 -2.47
C PHE A 7 12.49 47.76 -2.89
N THR A 8 13.40 47.53 -1.96
CA THR A 8 14.83 47.43 -2.27
C THR A 8 15.19 46.04 -2.81
N LEU A 9 16.19 45.98 -3.68
CA LEU A 9 16.69 44.69 -4.21
C LEU A 9 17.24 43.79 -3.09
N ILE A 10 17.81 44.38 -2.03
CA ILE A 10 18.33 43.63 -0.88
C ILE A 10 17.20 43.00 -0.05
N GLU A 11 16.06 43.68 0.07
CA GLU A 11 14.87 43.10 0.72
C GLU A 11 14.32 41.91 -0.07
N LEU A 12 14.31 41.96 -1.41
CA LEU A 12 13.91 40.79 -2.20
C LEU A 12 14.92 39.65 -2.08
N LEU A 13 16.22 39.97 -2.05
CA LEU A 13 17.28 38.98 -1.96
C LEU A 13 17.26 38.22 -0.63
N VAL A 14 17.04 38.92 0.49
CA VAL A 14 16.99 38.25 1.80
C VAL A 14 15.75 37.35 1.94
N VAL A 15 14.63 37.74 1.34
CA VAL A 15 13.38 36.96 1.40
C VAL A 15 13.53 35.63 0.65
N ILE A 16 14.08 35.64 -0.56
CA ILE A 16 14.30 34.39 -1.31
C ILE A 16 15.32 33.49 -0.60
N ALA A 17 16.32 34.07 0.07
CA ALA A 17 17.29 33.31 0.85
C ALA A 17 16.62 32.60 2.04
N ILE A 18 15.76 33.30 2.78
CA ILE A 18 15.03 32.72 3.92
C ILE A 18 14.03 31.63 3.44
N ILE A 19 13.27 31.89 2.36
CA ILE A 19 12.34 30.90 1.79
C ILE A 19 13.12 29.65 1.35
N GLY A 20 14.30 29.82 0.75
CA GLY A 20 15.18 28.71 0.36
C GLY A 20 15.53 27.81 1.54
N ILE A 21 15.98 28.39 2.66
CA ILE A 21 16.33 27.64 3.86
C ILE A 21 15.10 26.91 4.43
N LEU A 22 13.99 27.62 4.61
CA LEU A 22 12.77 27.04 5.18
C LEU A 22 12.20 25.92 4.31
N SER A 23 12.23 26.08 2.98
CA SER A 23 11.72 25.06 2.05
C SER A 23 12.51 23.74 2.11
N SER A 24 13.82 23.80 2.33
CA SER A 24 14.67 22.60 2.41
C SER A 24 14.29 21.68 3.59
N VAL A 25 13.99 22.25 4.76
CA VAL A 25 13.61 21.51 5.97
C VAL A 25 12.21 20.90 5.82
N VAL A 26 11.29 21.63 5.20
CA VAL A 26 9.92 21.16 4.94
C VAL A 26 9.90 19.98 3.98
N LEU A 27 10.76 19.96 2.96
CA LEU A 27 10.81 18.86 1.98
C LEU A 27 11.20 17.51 2.62
N VAL A 28 12.16 17.50 3.54
CA VAL A 28 12.59 16.26 4.22
C VAL A 28 11.46 15.69 5.08
N SER A 29 10.79 16.53 5.87
CA SER A 29 9.68 16.10 6.73
C SER A 29 8.46 15.64 5.94
N LEU A 30 8.14 16.31 4.82
CA LEU A 30 7.04 15.93 3.95
C LEU A 30 7.26 14.57 3.27
N ASN A 31 8.51 14.26 2.88
CA ASN A 31 8.82 12.98 2.26
C ASN A 31 8.56 11.79 3.19
N SER A 32 8.99 11.89 4.46
CA SER A 32 8.71 10.87 5.48
C SER A 32 7.21 10.74 5.77
N ALA A 33 6.49 11.86 5.86
CA ALA A 33 5.04 11.85 6.08
C ALA A 33 4.30 11.18 4.92
N ARG A 34 4.70 11.45 3.67
CA ARG A 34 4.12 10.83 2.48
C ARG A 34 4.39 9.33 2.42
N ASN A 35 5.60 8.89 2.76
CA ASN A 35 5.91 7.46 2.82
C ASN A 35 5.07 6.73 3.87
N LYS A 36 4.90 7.32 5.06
CA LYS A 36 4.03 6.76 6.10
C LYS A 36 2.57 6.70 5.66
N ALA A 37 2.05 7.77 5.03
CA ALA A 37 0.69 7.78 4.48
C ALA A 37 0.49 6.70 3.42
N ASN A 38 1.45 6.54 2.51
CA ASN A 38 1.43 5.51 1.48
C ASN A 38 1.45 4.08 2.06
N ARG A 39 2.25 3.84 3.12
CA ARG A 39 2.27 2.55 3.84
C ARG A 39 0.90 2.25 4.45
N THR A 40 0.31 3.21 5.16
CA THR A 40 -1.01 3.03 5.78
C THR A 40 -2.09 2.82 4.74
N ALA A 41 -2.06 3.55 3.62
CA ALA A 41 -3.01 3.38 2.53
C ALA A 41 -2.92 1.98 1.90
N ALA A 42 -1.70 1.53 1.57
CA ALA A 42 -1.49 0.19 1.03
C ALA A 42 -1.95 -0.91 2.00
N MET A 43 -1.63 -0.77 3.29
CA MET A 43 -2.05 -1.70 4.32
C MET A 43 -3.59 -1.72 4.49
N ALA A 44 -4.25 -0.57 4.45
CA ALA A 44 -5.71 -0.49 4.55
C ALA A 44 -6.39 -1.19 3.35
N THR A 45 -5.90 -0.94 2.13
CA THR A 45 -6.40 -1.61 0.93
C THR A 45 -6.19 -3.12 1.00
N ALA A 46 -5.00 -3.57 1.42
CA ALA A 46 -4.68 -4.99 1.49
C ALA A 46 -5.54 -5.72 2.55
N ARG A 47 -5.80 -5.09 3.70
CA ARG A 47 -6.72 -5.62 4.73
C ARG A 47 -8.15 -5.82 4.22
N GLY A 48 -8.57 -5.06 3.21
CA GLY A 48 -9.87 -5.24 2.56
C GLY A 48 -10.07 -6.61 1.92
N VAL A 49 -8.99 -7.36 1.68
CA VAL A 49 -9.02 -8.71 1.09
C VAL A 49 -9.27 -9.80 2.14
N MET A 50 -9.00 -9.53 3.42
CA MET A 50 -9.19 -10.51 4.52
C MET A 50 -10.59 -11.14 4.57
N PRO A 51 -11.72 -10.40 4.50
CA PRO A 51 -13.04 -11.01 4.58
C PRO A 51 -13.31 -11.99 3.44
N GLU A 52 -12.83 -11.70 2.22
CA GLU A 52 -12.95 -12.60 1.08
C GLU A 52 -12.13 -13.89 1.28
N LEU A 53 -10.98 -13.81 1.95
CA LEU A 53 -10.17 -14.98 2.28
C LEU A 53 -10.84 -15.86 3.35
N ILE A 54 -11.58 -15.25 4.28
CA ILE A 54 -12.37 -15.98 5.29
C ILE A 54 -13.50 -16.74 4.60
N THR A 55 -14.31 -16.09 3.78
CA THR A 55 -15.40 -16.75 3.05
C THR A 55 -14.87 -17.81 2.09
N CYS A 56 -13.73 -17.55 1.45
CA CYS A 56 -13.05 -18.54 0.62
C CYS A 56 -12.67 -19.81 1.39
N GLN A 57 -12.25 -19.67 2.65
CA GLN A 57 -11.94 -20.82 3.49
C GLN A 57 -13.20 -21.63 3.80
N ASP A 58 -14.31 -20.96 4.12
CA ASP A 58 -15.60 -21.62 4.41
C ASP A 58 -16.11 -22.42 3.21
N ASP A 59 -15.90 -21.91 1.99
CA ASP A 59 -16.30 -22.57 0.73
C ASP A 59 -15.26 -23.58 0.20
N ALA A 60 -14.23 -23.90 0.99
CA ALA A 60 -13.12 -24.79 0.60
C ALA A 60 -12.46 -24.35 -0.72
N GLY A 61 -12.21 -23.06 -0.88
CA GLY A 61 -11.41 -22.46 -1.94
C GLY A 61 -9.92 -22.36 -1.57
N PHE A 62 -9.12 -21.87 -2.51
CA PHE A 62 -7.68 -21.71 -2.38
C PHE A 62 -7.29 -20.24 -2.52
N GLY A 63 -6.64 -19.67 -1.49
CA GLY A 63 -6.18 -18.28 -1.48
C GLY A 63 -4.71 -18.12 -1.86
N ILE A 64 -3.98 -19.22 -2.03
CA ILE A 64 -2.53 -19.19 -2.30
C ILE A 64 -2.24 -19.23 -3.79
N ASN A 65 -1.26 -18.43 -4.19
CA ASN A 65 -0.53 -18.55 -5.44
C ASN A 65 0.98 -18.58 -5.13
N ASN A 66 1.75 -19.43 -5.81
CA ASN A 66 3.22 -19.43 -5.76
C ASN A 66 3.87 -18.19 -6.42
N ALA A 67 3.08 -17.19 -6.80
CA ALA A 67 3.49 -15.91 -7.34
C ALA A 67 2.79 -14.76 -6.60
N ALA A 68 3.44 -13.60 -6.58
CA ALA A 68 2.84 -12.37 -6.08
C ALA A 68 1.55 -12.05 -6.87
N PRO A 69 0.43 -11.75 -6.19
CA PRO A 69 -0.81 -11.45 -6.89
C PRO A 69 -0.66 -10.14 -7.66
N THR A 70 -1.10 -10.18 -8.91
CA THR A 70 -1.19 -9.01 -9.75
C THR A 70 -2.54 -8.34 -9.53
N ALA A 71 -2.50 -7.06 -9.15
CA ALA A 71 -3.71 -6.29 -8.87
C ALA A 71 -4.65 -6.25 -10.10
N GLY A 72 -5.94 -6.44 -9.85
CA GLY A 72 -6.99 -6.44 -10.87
C GLY A 72 -7.04 -7.68 -11.76
N THR A 73 -6.08 -8.61 -11.67
CA THR A 73 -6.05 -9.82 -12.51
C THR A 73 -6.08 -11.11 -11.71
N THR A 74 -5.36 -11.16 -10.58
CA THR A 74 -5.31 -12.36 -9.75
C THR A 74 -6.55 -12.43 -8.89
N ILE A 75 -7.25 -13.56 -8.95
CA ILE A 75 -8.44 -13.82 -8.15
C ILE A 75 -8.00 -14.18 -6.73
N VAL A 76 -8.70 -13.63 -5.74
CA VAL A 76 -8.42 -13.85 -4.31
C VAL A 76 -8.77 -15.28 -3.91
N CYS A 77 -9.98 -15.74 -4.24
CA CYS A 77 -10.43 -17.08 -3.96
C CYS A 77 -10.49 -17.96 -5.23
N GLN A 78 -9.59 -18.93 -5.30
CA GLN A 78 -9.39 -19.78 -6.46
C GLN A 78 -10.04 -21.15 -6.25
N SER A 79 -10.45 -21.79 -7.35
CA SER A 79 -11.05 -23.13 -7.33
C SER A 79 -10.04 -24.25 -7.13
N ALA A 80 -8.76 -24.00 -7.41
CA ALA A 80 -7.65 -24.92 -7.17
C ALA A 80 -6.36 -24.14 -6.84
N LEU A 81 -5.36 -24.84 -6.30
CA LEU A 81 -4.07 -24.23 -5.98
C LEU A 81 -3.35 -23.77 -7.26
N ASN A 82 -2.79 -22.56 -7.24
CA ASN A 82 -2.02 -21.99 -8.36
C ASN A 82 -2.82 -21.85 -9.68
N THR A 83 -4.14 -21.74 -9.62
CA THR A 83 -4.97 -21.47 -10.80
C THR A 83 -5.61 -20.10 -10.69
N ASN A 84 -5.61 -19.31 -11.77
CA ASN A 84 -6.34 -18.05 -11.75
C ASN A 84 -7.81 -18.24 -12.14
N THR A 85 -8.48 -19.22 -11.54
CA THR A 85 -9.87 -19.57 -11.81
C THR A 85 -10.69 -19.36 -10.55
N ALA A 86 -11.71 -18.52 -10.63
CA ALA A 86 -12.60 -18.23 -9.51
C ALA A 86 -13.26 -19.50 -8.97
N LYS A 87 -13.29 -19.61 -7.63
CA LYS A 87 -14.23 -20.52 -6.96
C LYS A 87 -15.65 -20.03 -7.23
N THR A 88 -16.61 -20.96 -7.38
CA THR A 88 -18.02 -20.61 -7.59
C THR A 88 -18.51 -19.67 -6.49
N GLY A 89 -19.08 -18.53 -6.86
CA GLY A 89 -19.55 -17.50 -5.91
C GLY A 89 -18.51 -16.43 -5.57
N HIS A 90 -17.25 -16.60 -5.96
CA HIS A 90 -16.17 -15.66 -5.72
C HIS A 90 -15.71 -15.00 -7.01
N SER A 91 -15.57 -13.68 -7.03
CA SER A 91 -15.09 -12.94 -8.21
C SER A 91 -14.16 -11.78 -7.87
N ILE A 92 -13.83 -11.62 -6.58
CA ILE A 92 -12.98 -10.55 -6.11
C ILE A 92 -11.53 -10.82 -6.53
N THR A 93 -10.91 -9.83 -7.14
CA THR A 93 -9.49 -9.83 -7.47
C THR A 93 -8.70 -8.99 -6.46
N TRP A 94 -7.40 -9.23 -6.38
CA TRP A 94 -6.52 -8.43 -5.54
C TRP A 94 -6.63 -6.95 -5.94
N PRO A 95 -6.96 -6.03 -5.01
CA PRO A 95 -7.20 -4.64 -5.34
C PRO A 95 -5.90 -3.90 -5.67
N SER A 96 -5.98 -2.83 -6.46
CA SER A 96 -4.84 -1.94 -6.69
C SER A 96 -4.44 -1.21 -5.41
N LEU A 97 -3.15 -1.25 -5.06
CA LEU A 97 -2.57 -0.49 -3.94
C LEU A 97 -2.38 1.00 -4.27
N GLY A 98 -2.86 1.45 -5.44
CA GLY A 98 -2.72 2.82 -5.93
C GLY A 98 -1.27 3.25 -6.14
N ASN A 99 -1.04 4.56 -6.22
CA ASN A 99 0.30 5.16 -6.40
C ASN A 99 1.10 5.24 -5.08
N THR A 100 1.04 4.19 -4.26
CA THR A 100 1.73 4.13 -2.96
C THR A 100 3.20 3.69 -3.10
N GLY A 101 3.54 3.05 -4.22
CA GLY A 101 4.83 2.42 -4.48
C GLY A 101 5.03 1.09 -3.76
N TRP A 102 3.98 0.56 -3.14
CA TRP A 102 3.95 -0.78 -2.55
C TRP A 102 3.42 -1.78 -3.57
N ALA A 103 3.94 -3.00 -3.50
CA ALA A 103 3.50 -4.13 -4.31
C ALA A 103 3.16 -5.32 -3.40
N TYR A 104 2.26 -6.19 -3.84
CA TYR A 104 2.05 -7.46 -3.16
C TYR A 104 3.30 -8.35 -3.32
N GLY A 105 3.64 -9.08 -2.28
CA GLY A 105 4.62 -10.15 -2.32
C GLY A 105 3.96 -11.51 -2.50
N THR A 106 4.78 -12.55 -2.65
CA THR A 106 4.31 -13.93 -2.75
C THR A 106 3.56 -14.32 -1.48
N PRO A 107 2.29 -14.73 -1.58
CA PRO A 107 1.57 -15.25 -0.44
C PRO A 107 2.11 -16.62 -0.04
N SER A 108 1.97 -16.95 1.23
CA SER A 108 2.42 -18.20 1.84
C SER A 108 1.36 -18.72 2.82
N GLY A 109 1.57 -19.94 3.31
CA GLY A 109 0.58 -20.63 4.15
C GLY A 109 -0.44 -21.40 3.32
N THR A 110 -1.52 -21.86 3.94
CA THR A 110 -2.61 -22.59 3.28
C THR A 110 -3.93 -22.30 3.94
N LEU A 111 -4.95 -21.91 3.17
CA LEU A 111 -6.30 -21.66 3.72
C LEU A 111 -6.87 -22.90 4.40
N ALA A 112 -6.56 -24.10 3.91
CA ALA A 112 -6.94 -25.36 4.55
C ALA A 112 -6.36 -25.53 5.98
N ALA A 113 -5.29 -24.79 6.32
CA ALA A 113 -4.65 -24.79 7.63
C ALA A 113 -4.98 -23.52 8.47
N GLY A 114 -5.82 -22.61 7.97
CA GLY A 114 -6.28 -21.41 8.68
C GLY A 114 -5.25 -20.26 8.81
N ASP A 115 -4.02 -20.43 8.35
CA ASP A 115 -2.95 -19.42 8.48
C ASP A 115 -2.44 -18.97 7.11
N TYR A 116 -3.31 -18.29 6.37
CA TYR A 116 -2.93 -17.66 5.11
C TYR A 116 -2.19 -16.35 5.37
N VAL A 117 -1.05 -16.17 4.70
CA VAL A 117 -0.16 -15.03 4.87
C VAL A 117 0.10 -14.38 3.52
N TYR A 118 0.02 -13.05 3.46
CA TYR A 118 0.43 -12.29 2.29
C TYR A 118 1.21 -11.05 2.72
N THR A 119 2.10 -10.59 1.84
CA THR A 119 3.03 -9.51 2.18
C THR A 119 2.86 -8.32 1.25
N LEU A 120 3.27 -7.15 1.73
CA LEU A 120 3.45 -5.95 0.92
C LEU A 120 4.92 -5.55 0.99
N THR A 121 5.52 -5.33 -0.16
CA THR A 121 6.93 -4.97 -0.30
C THR A 121 7.08 -3.62 -1.00
N LYS A 122 8.09 -2.87 -0.58
CA LYS A 122 8.54 -1.64 -1.23
C LYS A 122 10.03 -1.51 -1.00
N THR A 123 10.79 -1.17 -2.05
CA THR A 123 12.24 -1.02 -1.97
C THR A 123 12.63 0.01 -0.90
N GLY A 124 13.50 -0.39 0.03
CA GLY A 124 13.99 0.47 1.12
C GLY A 124 13.05 0.63 2.31
N GLU A 125 11.94 -0.10 2.36
CA GLU A 125 10.99 -0.12 3.48
C GLU A 125 10.89 -1.53 4.08
N THR A 126 10.45 -1.63 5.33
CA THR A 126 10.17 -2.93 5.98
C THR A 126 8.95 -3.58 5.34
N THR A 127 9.06 -4.85 4.95
CA THR A 127 7.94 -5.64 4.45
C THR A 127 6.80 -5.66 5.47
N VAL A 128 5.58 -5.39 5.01
CA VAL A 128 4.37 -5.55 5.83
C VAL A 128 3.83 -6.95 5.61
N THR A 129 3.52 -7.66 6.69
CA THR A 129 3.01 -9.04 6.65
C THR A 129 1.61 -9.08 7.22
N CYS A 130 0.66 -9.56 6.43
CA CYS A 130 -0.72 -9.77 6.80
C CYS A 130 -0.98 -11.25 7.03
N THR A 131 -1.48 -11.60 8.22
CA THR A 131 -1.82 -12.98 8.60
C THR A 131 -3.32 -13.10 8.83
N LEU A 132 -3.93 -14.12 8.26
CA LEU A 132 -5.36 -14.40 8.43
C LEU A 132 -5.67 -14.84 9.87
N ALA A 133 -4.82 -15.69 10.46
CA ALA A 133 -4.99 -16.21 11.81
C ALA A 133 -5.12 -15.12 12.90
N THR A 134 -4.42 -14.00 12.72
CA THR A 134 -4.46 -12.86 13.66
C THR A 134 -5.31 -11.69 13.16
N SER A 135 -5.81 -11.74 11.92
CA SER A 135 -6.49 -10.63 11.25
C SER A 135 -5.72 -9.30 11.31
N ALA A 136 -4.38 -9.40 11.37
CA ALA A 136 -3.47 -8.28 11.53
C ALA A 136 -2.51 -8.18 10.34
N CYS A 137 -2.13 -6.94 10.03
CA CYS A 137 -1.02 -6.62 9.13
C CYS A 137 0.01 -5.82 9.92
N ASN A 138 1.27 -6.25 9.93
CA ASN A 138 2.36 -5.60 10.68
C ASN A 138 3.54 -5.29 9.76
#